data_AF-A0A9Q6A9M9-F1
#
_entry.id   AF-A0A9Q6A9M9-F1
#
_cell.length_a   1.000
_cell.length_b   1.000
_cell.length_c   1.000
_cell.angle_alpha   90.00
_cell.angle_beta   90.00
_cell.angle_gamma   90.00
#
_symmetry.space_group_name_H-M   'P 1'
#
loop_
_entity.id
_entity.type
_entity.pdbx_description
1 polymer ?
#
loop_
_entity_poly.entity_id
_entity_poly.type
_entity_poly.pdbx_seq_one_letter_code
_entity_poly.pdbx_strand_id
1 'polypeptide(L)'
;MSSYGYKRSEKFEELRSVLRHSLPSRTMLNNVSIGAIEINGMLIILKNRYDVYNSHDISFIHYNEKHDPNYHYSELKGKDVIFDIQLLNKAGRDALMDFYY
;
A
#
# COMPACT_ATOMS: atom_id res chain seq x y z
N MET A 1 -17.97 -8.88 26.39
CA MET A 1 -17.22 -7.72 25.88
C MET A 1 -16.11 -8.25 24.99
N SER A 2 -16.39 -8.35 23.70
CA SER A 2 -15.48 -9.01 22.74
C SER A 2 -14.37 -8.05 22.36
N SER A 3 -13.14 -8.45 22.70
CA SER A 3 -11.90 -7.78 22.33
C SER A 3 -11.69 -7.91 20.81
N TYR A 4 -12.19 -6.93 20.05
CA TYR A 4 -11.99 -6.83 18.59
C TYR A 4 -10.63 -6.19 18.21
N GLY A 5 -9.60 -6.36 19.05
CA GLY A 5 -8.35 -5.59 18.94
C GLY A 5 -7.13 -6.29 18.34
N TYR A 6 -7.05 -7.63 18.36
CA TYR A 6 -5.74 -8.30 18.18
C TYR A 6 -5.76 -9.56 17.29
N LYS A 7 -6.57 -9.53 16.22
CA LYS A 7 -6.38 -10.42 15.05
C LYS A 7 -6.65 -9.62 13.77
N ARG A 8 -5.80 -8.63 13.45
CA ARG A 8 -5.45 -8.45 12.03
C ARG A 8 -4.86 -9.81 11.64
N SER A 9 -5.62 -10.61 10.89
CA SER A 9 -5.29 -12.01 10.66
C SER A 9 -3.88 -12.12 10.08
N GLU A 10 -3.14 -13.16 10.45
CA GLU A 10 -1.83 -13.48 9.86
C GLU A 10 -1.88 -13.40 8.32
N LYS A 11 -2.98 -13.90 7.74
CA LYS A 11 -3.32 -13.78 6.31
C LYS A 11 -3.31 -12.32 5.79
N PHE A 12 -3.77 -11.34 6.56
CA PHE A 12 -3.75 -9.93 6.16
C PHE A 12 -2.35 -9.33 6.20
N GLU A 13 -1.52 -9.69 7.18
CA GLU A 13 -0.13 -9.25 7.24
C GLU A 13 0.73 -9.91 6.15
N GLU A 14 0.47 -11.18 5.83
CA GLU A 14 1.02 -11.88 4.68
C GLU A 14 0.66 -11.18 3.38
N LEU A 15 -0.64 -10.90 3.16
CA LEU A 15 -1.09 -10.15 1.99
C LEU A 15 -0.34 -8.82 1.88
N ARG A 16 -0.30 -8.04 2.96
CA ARG A 16 0.37 -6.75 2.98
C ARG A 16 1.86 -6.88 2.64
N SER A 17 2.51 -7.93 3.10
CA SER A 17 3.90 -8.24 2.77
C SER A 17 4.07 -8.50 1.27
N VAL A 18 3.23 -9.35 0.68
CA VAL A 18 3.23 -9.64 -0.76
C VAL A 18 2.97 -8.38 -1.59
N LEU A 19 2.02 -7.54 -1.18
CA LEU A 19 1.73 -6.27 -1.85
C LEU A 19 2.92 -5.31 -1.84
N ARG A 20 3.61 -5.18 -0.70
CA ARG A 20 4.83 -4.36 -0.62
C ARG A 20 5.94 -4.86 -1.56
N HIS A 21 6.06 -6.16 -1.75
CA HIS A 21 7.10 -6.78 -2.57
C HIS A 21 6.74 -6.86 -4.05
N SER A 22 5.46 -6.66 -4.39
CA SER A 22 4.98 -6.72 -5.77
C SER A 22 4.98 -5.37 -6.48
N LEU A 23 5.18 -4.27 -5.76
CA LEU A 23 5.38 -2.96 -6.39
C LEU A 23 6.65 -2.93 -7.24
N PRO A 24 6.69 -2.09 -8.31
CA PRO A 24 7.82 -2.02 -9.24
C PRO A 24 9.17 -1.70 -8.57
N SER A 25 9.13 -0.91 -7.49
CA SER A 25 10.32 -0.56 -6.72
C SER A 25 9.97 -0.30 -5.26
N ARG A 26 10.82 -0.80 -4.35
CA ARG A 26 10.74 -0.46 -2.91
C ARG A 26 10.92 1.05 -2.68
N THR A 27 11.60 1.75 -3.58
CA THR A 27 11.80 3.20 -3.53
C THR A 27 10.47 3.96 -3.55
N MET A 28 9.47 3.46 -4.28
CA MET A 28 8.12 4.06 -4.32
C MET A 28 7.53 4.17 -2.91
N LEU A 29 7.54 3.05 -2.17
CA LEU A 29 7.08 3.03 -0.78
C LEU A 29 7.97 3.89 0.11
N ASN A 30 9.29 3.89 -0.10
CA ASN A 30 10.20 4.65 0.75
C ASN A 30 10.00 6.17 0.65
N ASN A 31 9.58 6.67 -0.51
CA ASN A 31 9.39 8.10 -0.73
C ASN A 31 8.08 8.64 -0.19
N VAL A 32 7.01 7.84 -0.14
CA VAL A 32 5.70 8.30 0.33
C VAL A 32 5.61 8.40 1.85
N SER A 33 4.72 9.28 2.32
CA SER A 33 4.34 9.40 3.74
C SER A 33 3.36 8.28 4.11
N ILE A 34 2.24 8.18 3.39
CA ILE A 34 1.33 7.05 3.41
C ILE A 34 1.32 6.40 2.03
N GLY A 35 1.48 5.08 1.97
CA GLY A 35 1.34 4.30 0.76
C GLY A 35 0.23 3.27 0.94
N ALA A 36 -0.73 3.25 0.03
CA ALA A 36 -1.88 2.36 0.11
C ALA A 36 -2.24 1.77 -1.26
N ILE A 37 -3.06 0.73 -1.26
CA ILE A 37 -3.75 0.21 -2.44
C ILE A 37 -5.24 0.22 -2.11
N GLU A 38 -6.05 0.74 -3.03
CA GLU A 38 -7.51 0.72 -2.91
C GLU A 38 -8.10 -0.41 -3.75
N ILE A 39 -8.99 -1.20 -3.14
CA ILE A 39 -9.66 -2.33 -3.79
C ILE A 39 -11.10 -2.37 -3.30
N ASN A 40 -12.06 -2.27 -4.23
CA ASN A 40 -13.50 -2.31 -3.92
C ASN A 40 -13.90 -1.34 -2.77
N GLY A 41 -13.29 -0.14 -2.73
CA GLY A 41 -13.53 0.85 -1.68
C GLY A 41 -12.83 0.58 -0.34
N MET A 42 -12.05 -0.50 -0.22
CA MET A 42 -11.20 -0.77 0.94
C MET A 42 -9.77 -0.30 0.70
N LEU A 43 -9.26 0.50 1.64
CA LEU A 43 -7.89 1.00 1.60
C LEU A 43 -6.96 0.09 2.41
N ILE A 44 -6.01 -0.57 1.73
CA ILE A 44 -4.97 -1.39 2.36
C ILE A 44 -3.71 -0.55 2.50
N ILE A 45 -3.45 -0.07 3.72
CA ILE A 45 -2.25 0.71 4.03
C ILE A 45 -1.01 -0.19 3.97
N LEU A 46 -0.13 0.05 3.01
CA LEU A 46 1.17 -0.62 2.89
C LEU A 46 2.23 0.05 3.74
N LYS A 47 2.23 1.37 3.85
CA LYS A 47 3.17 2.12 4.68
C LYS A 47 2.45 3.29 5.30
N ASN A 48 2.72 3.55 6.57
CA ASN A 48 2.35 4.79 7.23
C ASN A 48 3.57 5.28 8.01
N ARG A 49 4.02 6.50 7.73
CA ARG A 49 5.11 7.15 8.46
C ARG A 49 4.62 7.87 9.72
N TYR A 50 3.34 8.21 9.79
CA TYR A 50 2.76 8.91 10.91
C TYR A 50 2.37 7.92 12.02
N ASP A 51 2.70 8.27 13.26
CA ASP A 51 2.12 7.61 14.42
C ASP A 51 0.63 7.95 14.53
N VAL A 52 -0.12 6.99 15.08
CA VAL A 52 -1.61 6.89 15.12
C VAL A 52 -2.32 8.12 15.74
N TYR A 53 -1.59 9.14 16.20
CA TYR A 53 -2.10 10.23 17.04
C TYR A 53 -2.02 11.64 16.46
N ASN A 54 -1.47 11.86 15.26
CA ASN A 54 -1.50 13.19 14.64
C ASN A 54 -2.65 13.27 13.64
N SER A 55 -3.45 14.33 13.75
CA SER A 55 -4.43 14.73 12.74
C SER A 55 -3.69 15.18 11.48
N HIS A 56 -3.22 14.21 10.70
CA HIS A 56 -2.73 14.44 9.35
C HIS A 56 -3.97 14.59 8.47
N ASP A 57 -4.13 15.75 7.82
CA ASP A 57 -5.15 15.91 6.79
C ASP A 57 -4.77 15.01 5.61
N ILE A 58 -5.37 13.82 5.58
CA ILE A 58 -5.07 12.80 4.59
C ILE A 58 -5.65 13.25 3.24
N SER A 59 -4.78 13.59 2.30
CA SER A 59 -5.14 13.87 0.91
C SER A 59 -4.38 12.94 -0.01
N PHE A 60 -5.02 11.83 -0.40
CA PHE A 60 -4.41 10.86 -1.29
C PHE A 60 -4.34 11.37 -2.73
N ILE A 61 -3.18 11.17 -3.36
CA ILE A 61 -3.06 11.20 -4.81
C ILE A 61 -3.10 9.77 -5.37
N HIS A 62 -3.69 9.59 -6.54
CA HIS A 62 -3.68 8.31 -7.24
C HIS A 62 -2.45 8.24 -8.14
N TYR A 63 -1.76 7.10 -8.12
CA TYR A 63 -0.54 6.92 -8.89
C TYR A 63 -0.56 5.58 -9.64
N ASN A 64 -0.39 5.64 -10.96
CA ASN A 64 -0.44 4.49 -11.86
C ASN A 64 0.74 4.42 -12.86
N GLU A 65 1.70 5.35 -12.78
CA GLU A 65 2.80 5.40 -13.74
C GLU A 65 3.85 4.30 -13.45
N LYS A 66 4.17 3.52 -14.49
CA LYS A 66 5.19 2.49 -14.45
C LYS A 66 6.51 3.04 -15.00
N HIS A 67 7.52 3.06 -14.15
CA HIS A 67 8.88 3.40 -14.53
C HIS A 67 9.80 2.20 -14.38
N ASP A 68 11.04 2.34 -14.86
CA ASP A 68 12.06 1.32 -14.63
C ASP A 68 12.37 1.15 -13.12
N PRO A 69 12.93 0.01 -12.70
CA PRO A 69 13.19 -0.25 -11.27
C PRO A 69 14.17 0.73 -10.61
N ASN A 70 15.04 1.39 -11.38
CA ASN A 70 16.03 2.35 -10.89
C ASN A 70 15.47 3.78 -10.80
N TYR A 71 14.23 4.01 -11.23
CA TYR A 71 13.58 5.29 -11.11
C TYR A 71 13.46 5.72 -9.64
N HIS A 72 13.71 6.99 -9.38
CA HIS A 72 13.83 7.50 -8.01
C HIS A 72 12.53 8.00 -7.39
N TYR A 73 11.43 8.10 -8.15
CA TYR A 73 10.09 8.49 -7.67
C TYR A 73 10.08 9.73 -6.77
N SER A 74 10.84 10.77 -7.13
CA SER A 74 11.01 11.97 -6.31
C SER A 74 9.73 12.81 -6.23
N GLU A 75 8.87 12.71 -7.25
CA GLU A 75 7.54 13.30 -7.34
C GLU A 75 6.55 12.75 -6.30
N LEU A 76 6.82 11.56 -5.75
CA LEU A 76 6.03 10.93 -4.68
C LEU A 76 6.49 11.32 -3.28
N LYS A 77 7.62 12.02 -3.16
CA LYS A 77 8.27 12.27 -1.88
C LYS A 77 7.35 13.04 -0.92
N GLY A 78 7.07 12.44 0.23
CA GLY A 78 6.28 13.04 1.30
C GLY A 78 4.76 13.09 1.07
N LYS A 79 4.27 12.50 -0.03
CA LYS A 79 2.85 12.48 -0.37
C LYS A 79 2.14 11.25 0.21
N ASP A 80 0.83 11.35 0.35
CA ASP A 80 -0.03 10.19 0.59
C ASP A 80 -0.50 9.66 -0.75
N VAL A 81 -0.27 8.38 -1.01
CA VAL A 81 -0.42 7.81 -2.35
C VAL A 81 -1.24 6.54 -2.32
N ILE A 82 -2.23 6.47 -3.21
CA ILE A 82 -2.93 5.25 -3.60
C ILE A 82 -2.27 4.72 -4.87
N PHE A 83 -1.58 3.60 -4.74
CA PHE A 83 -0.97 2.89 -5.86
C PHE A 83 -2.01 2.05 -6.59
N ASP A 84 -2.07 2.21 -7.90
CA ASP A 84 -2.95 1.42 -8.75
C ASP A 84 -2.54 -0.07 -8.74
N ILE A 85 -3.53 -0.97 -8.69
CA ILE A 85 -3.32 -2.42 -8.71
C ILE A 85 -2.54 -2.90 -9.95
N GLN A 86 -2.58 -2.15 -11.05
CA GLN A 86 -1.84 -2.45 -12.27
C GLN A 86 -0.33 -2.36 -12.06
N LEU A 87 0.14 -1.59 -11.07
CA LEU A 87 1.56 -1.49 -10.72
C LEU A 87 2.11 -2.79 -10.13
N LEU A 88 1.26 -3.61 -9.52
CA LEU A 88 1.68 -4.86 -8.90
C LEU A 88 2.17 -5.85 -9.96
N ASN A 89 3.15 -6.68 -9.59
CA ASN A 89 3.50 -7.85 -10.38
C ASN A 89 2.40 -8.94 -10.27
N LYS A 90 2.60 -10.07 -10.96
CA LYS A 90 1.64 -11.17 -10.98
C LYS A 90 1.30 -11.67 -9.56
N ALA A 91 2.32 -11.92 -8.72
CA ALA A 91 2.12 -12.41 -7.37
C ALA A 91 1.27 -11.47 -6.50
N GLY A 92 1.45 -10.15 -6.65
CA GLY A 92 0.62 -9.16 -5.95
C GLY A 92 -0.84 -9.21 -6.37
N ARG A 93 -1.11 -9.33 -7.68
CA ARG A 93 -2.48 -9.44 -8.20
C ARG A 93 -3.14 -10.76 -7.79
N ASP A 94 -2.40 -11.87 -7.88
CA ASP A 94 -2.91 -13.19 -7.51
C ASP A 94 -3.28 -13.22 -6.01
N ALA A 95 -2.39 -12.70 -5.15
CA ALA A 95 -2.66 -12.63 -3.71
C ALA A 95 -3.87 -11.75 -3.35
N LEU A 96 -4.14 -10.68 -4.12
CA LEU A 96 -5.37 -9.90 -3.95
C LEU A 96 -6.59 -10.73 -4.32
N MET A 97 -6.58 -11.41 -5.46
CA MET A 97 -7.70 -12.24 -5.87
C MET A 97 -8.00 -13.33 -4.83
N ASP A 98 -6.97 -14.03 -4.32
CA ASP A 98 -7.10 -15.08 -3.29
C ASP A 98 -7.54 -14.55 -1.90
N PHE A 99 -7.41 -13.25 -1.67
CA PHE A 99 -7.87 -12.63 -0.43
C PHE A 99 -9.35 -12.25 -0.48
N TYR A 100 -9.86 -11.91 -1.66
CA TYR A 100 -11.24 -11.46 -1.87
C TYR A 100 -12.20 -12.55 -2.36
N TYR A 101 -11.68 -13.57 -3.05
CA TYR A 101 -12.42 -14.78 -3.47
C TYR A 101 -12.16 -15.95 -2.51
#